data_AF-A0A7X4GPE4-F1
#
_entry.id   AF-A0A7X4GPE4-F1
#
_cell.length_a   1.000
_cell.length_b   1.000
_cell.length_c   1.000
_cell.angle_alpha   90.00
_cell.angle_beta   90.00
_cell.angle_gamma   90.00
#
_symmetry.space_group_name_H-M   'P 1'
#
loop_
_entity.id
_entity.type
_entity.pdbx_description
1 polymer ?
#
loop_
_entity_poly.entity_id
_entity_poly.type
_entity_poly.pdbx_seq_one_letter_code
_entity_poly.pdbx_strand_id
1 'polypeptide(L)'
;MIKTAKGTAAIEREGQKTPAKAGAALMASDRVVTGADGSVGITLRDETLLAVGPNSNVWLEKYAFDPTSHEGTLNATVKKGTLGVISGKLSKQSPGAVQFRTPTSILGVRGTEFVIDVKDGD
;
A
#
# COMPACT_ATOMS: atom_id res chain seq x y z
N MET A 1 -4.00 1.32 8.94
CA MET A 1 -3.84 2.67 9.55
C MET A 1 -2.44 3.18 9.27
N ILE A 2 -2.29 4.49 9.14
CA ILE A 2 -0.98 5.14 9.06
C ILE A 2 -0.34 5.12 10.45
N LYS A 3 0.87 4.56 10.54
CA LYS A 3 1.70 4.56 11.75
C LYS A 3 2.66 5.73 11.76
N THR A 4 3.25 6.05 10.62
CA THR A 4 4.22 7.13 10.48
C THR A 4 3.93 7.91 9.20
N ALA A 5 4.12 9.22 9.26
CA ALA A 5 4.11 10.10 8.11
C ALA A 5 5.21 11.14 8.31
N LYS A 6 6.05 11.35 7.30
CA LYS A 6 7.12 12.36 7.29
C LYS A 6 7.08 13.12 5.97
N GLY A 7 7.50 14.38 6.01
CA GLY A 7 7.53 15.26 4.84
C GLY A 7 6.15 15.44 4.21
N THR A 8 6.13 15.66 2.89
CA THR A 8 4.90 15.87 2.14
C THR A 8 4.21 14.53 1.84
N ALA A 9 3.08 14.26 2.48
CA ALA A 9 2.28 13.06 2.22
C ALA A 9 0.77 13.35 2.31
N ALA A 10 0.00 12.75 1.41
CA ALA A 10 -1.44 12.92 1.33
C ALA A 10 -2.15 11.58 1.03
N ILE A 11 -3.35 11.44 1.57
CA ILE A 11 -4.33 10.42 1.17
C ILE A 11 -5.35 11.11 0.27
N GLU A 12 -5.48 10.62 -0.95
CA GLU A 12 -6.51 11.00 -1.91
C GLU A 12 -7.64 9.97 -1.86
N ARG A 13 -8.84 10.41 -1.48
CA ARG A 13 -10.06 9.61 -1.41
C ARG A 13 -11.16 10.34 -2.16
N GLU A 14 -11.77 9.67 -3.16
CA GLU A 14 -12.87 10.26 -3.95
C GLU A 14 -12.53 11.64 -4.55
N GLY A 15 -11.27 11.84 -4.94
CA GLY A 15 -10.76 13.11 -5.49
C GLY A 15 -10.40 14.17 -4.45
N GLN A 16 -10.70 13.95 -3.16
CA GLN A 16 -10.27 14.83 -2.08
C GLN A 16 -8.90 14.40 -1.54
N LYS A 17 -7.94 15.33 -1.54
CA LYS A 17 -6.63 15.14 -0.92
C LYS A 17 -6.64 15.63 0.52
N THR A 18 -6.33 14.73 1.43
CA THR A 18 -6.17 15.03 2.86
C THR A 18 -4.74 14.72 3.30
N PRO A 19 -4.15 15.49 4.22
CA PRO A 19 -2.80 15.19 4.71
C PRO A 19 -2.73 13.81 5.35
N ALA A 20 -1.76 13.01 4.94
CA ALA A 20 -1.48 11.72 5.56
C ALA A 20 -0.84 11.98 6.93
N LYS A 21 -1.57 11.65 8.00
CA LYS A 21 -1.08 11.82 9.38
C LYS A 21 -1.08 10.47 10.11
N ALA A 22 -0.16 10.31 11.05
CA ALA A 22 -0.17 9.17 11.95
C ALA A 22 -1.54 9.06 12.64
N GLY A 23 -2.09 7.84 12.72
CA GLY A 23 -3.44 7.58 13.22
C GLY A 23 -4.53 7.59 12.15
N ALA A 24 -4.29 8.15 10.96
CA ALA A 24 -5.28 8.13 9.89
C ALA A 24 -5.63 6.71 9.44
N ALA A 25 -6.93 6.46 9.23
CA ALA A 25 -7.40 5.20 8.68
C ALA A 25 -7.25 5.20 7.16
N LEU A 26 -6.69 4.10 6.63
CA LEU A 26 -6.62 3.85 5.20
C LEU A 26 -7.77 2.89 4.85
N MET A 27 -8.51 3.22 3.81
CA MET A 27 -9.67 2.49 3.31
C MET A 27 -9.41 1.97 1.90
N ALA A 28 -10.24 1.02 1.45
CA ALA A 28 -10.22 0.61 0.05
C ALA A 28 -10.51 1.81 -0.86
N SER A 29 -9.93 1.81 -2.04
CA SER A 29 -9.92 2.91 -3.01
C SER A 29 -9.10 4.16 -2.62
N ASP A 30 -8.46 4.19 -1.45
CA ASP A 30 -7.56 5.28 -1.08
C ASP A 30 -6.26 5.26 -1.89
N ARG A 31 -5.79 6.44 -2.27
CA ARG A 31 -4.47 6.61 -2.90
C ARG A 31 -3.54 7.40 -1.98
N VAL A 32 -2.37 6.84 -1.70
CA VAL A 32 -1.31 7.51 -0.94
C VAL A 32 -0.36 8.15 -1.93
N VAL A 33 -0.15 9.45 -1.78
CA VAL A 33 0.75 10.25 -2.61
C VAL A 33 1.78 10.92 -1.71
N THR A 34 3.05 10.77 -2.05
CA THR A 34 4.18 11.39 -1.34
C THR A 34 4.96 12.32 -2.26
N GLY A 35 5.47 13.42 -1.69
CA GLY A 35 6.43 14.30 -2.35
C GLY A 35 7.86 13.78 -2.26
N ALA A 36 8.82 14.58 -2.71
CA ALA A 36 10.24 14.21 -2.75
C ALA A 36 10.86 13.97 -1.36
N ASP A 37 10.32 14.60 -0.31
CA ASP A 37 10.71 14.42 1.09
C ASP A 37 9.72 13.52 1.87
N GLY A 38 8.71 13.00 1.17
CA GLY A 38 7.58 12.31 1.77
C GLY A 38 7.85 10.83 2.04
N SER A 39 7.42 10.32 3.19
CA SER A 39 7.33 8.88 3.43
C SER A 39 6.20 8.53 4.38
N VAL A 40 5.58 7.37 4.16
CA VAL A 40 4.43 6.91 4.96
C VAL A 40 4.59 5.44 5.32
N GLY A 41 4.53 5.12 6.61
CA GLY A 41 4.44 3.75 7.12
C GLY A 41 3.00 3.40 7.46
N ILE A 42 2.51 2.28 6.91
CA ILE A 42 1.13 1.85 7.02
C ILE A 42 1.12 0.42 7.56
N THR A 43 0.26 0.16 8.54
CA THR A 43 -0.02 -1.19 9.02
C THR A 43 -1.47 -1.52 8.71
N LEU A 44 -1.70 -2.57 7.93
CA LEU A 44 -3.00 -3.10 7.62
C LEU A 44 -3.51 -4.03 8.75
N ARG A 45 -4.79 -4.42 8.71
CA ARG A 45 -5.43 -5.25 9.74
C ARG A 45 -4.94 -6.69 9.75
N ASP A 46 -4.43 -7.17 8.61
CA ASP A 46 -3.84 -8.50 8.43
C ASP A 46 -2.36 -8.56 8.82
N GLU A 47 -1.86 -7.52 9.51
CA GLU A 47 -0.46 -7.33 9.91
C GLU A 47 0.50 -7.04 8.74
N THR A 48 -0.02 -6.83 7.52
CA THR A 48 0.80 -6.36 6.40
C THR A 48 1.33 -4.97 6.68
N LEU A 49 2.64 -4.77 6.48
CA LEU A 49 3.30 -3.48 6.59
C LEU A 49 3.62 -2.96 5.18
N LEU A 50 3.21 -1.73 4.91
CA LEU A 50 3.51 -1.02 3.68
C LEU A 50 4.33 0.23 4.00
N ALA A 51 5.49 0.37 3.38
CA ALA A 51 6.35 1.53 3.50
C ALA A 51 6.39 2.27 2.17
N VAL A 52 5.68 3.39 2.09
CA VAL A 52 5.65 4.25 0.91
C VAL A 52 6.82 5.23 0.98
N GLY A 53 7.69 5.18 -0.02
CA GLY A 53 8.85 6.05 -0.15
C GLY A 53 8.53 7.42 -0.73
N PRO A 54 9.54 8.22 -1.07
CA PRO A 54 9.38 9.53 -1.72
C PRO A 54 8.86 9.39 -3.15
N ASN A 55 8.29 10.48 -3.66
CA ASN A 55 7.76 10.60 -5.03
C ASN A 55 6.81 9.45 -5.46
N SER A 56 6.09 8.88 -4.51
CA SER A 56 5.34 7.65 -4.72
C SER A 56 3.86 7.92 -4.92
N ASN A 57 3.24 7.11 -5.77
CA ASN A 57 1.79 7.08 -5.97
C ASN A 57 1.31 5.64 -5.87
N VAL A 58 0.74 5.32 -4.71
CA VAL A 58 0.29 3.97 -4.36
C VAL A 58 -1.21 4.01 -4.18
N TRP A 59 -1.93 3.22 -4.97
CA TRP A 59 -3.37 3.11 -4.91
C TRP A 59 -3.78 1.79 -4.28
N LEU A 60 -4.46 1.83 -3.14
CA LEU A 60 -5.06 0.67 -2.51
C LEU A 60 -6.42 0.39 -3.13
N GLU A 61 -6.44 -0.27 -4.29
CA GLU A 61 -7.66 -0.51 -5.06
C GLU A 61 -8.69 -1.31 -4.26
N LYS A 62 -8.26 -2.43 -3.66
CA LYS A 62 -9.13 -3.27 -2.84
C LYS A 62 -8.38 -3.74 -1.62
N TYR A 63 -9.04 -3.62 -0.48
CA TYR A 63 -8.57 -4.23 0.76
C TYR A 63 -9.77 -4.73 1.56
N ALA A 64 -9.81 -6.04 1.74
CA ALA A 64 -10.77 -6.71 2.59
C ALA A 64 -10.01 -7.77 3.39
N PHE A 65 -10.28 -7.85 4.69
CA PHE A 65 -9.70 -8.85 5.56
C PHE A 65 -10.67 -9.13 6.70
N ASP A 66 -11.08 -10.38 6.82
CA ASP A 66 -11.87 -10.90 7.92
C ASP A 66 -10.90 -11.51 8.96
N PRO A 67 -10.81 -10.96 10.19
CA PRO A 67 -9.90 -11.48 11.21
C PRO A 67 -10.36 -12.81 11.83
N THR A 68 -11.61 -13.24 11.61
CA THR A 68 -12.16 -14.50 12.10
C THR A 68 -11.87 -15.62 11.11
N SER A 69 -12.29 -15.47 9.85
CA SER A 69 -12.03 -16.49 8.81
C SER A 69 -10.62 -16.40 8.23
N HIS A 70 -9.91 -15.28 8.44
CA HIS A 70 -8.62 -14.95 7.85
C HIS A 70 -8.64 -14.86 6.31
N GLU A 71 -9.83 -14.79 5.72
CA GLU A 71 -10.02 -14.61 4.29
C GLU A 71 -10.02 -13.13 3.91
N GLY A 72 -9.72 -12.84 2.65
CA GLY A 72 -9.67 -11.46 2.18
C GLY A 72 -9.02 -11.29 0.82
N THR A 73 -8.73 -10.04 0.47
CA THR A 73 -8.00 -9.66 -0.74
C THR A 73 -7.30 -8.34 -0.49
N LEU A 74 -6.06 -8.23 -0.97
CA LEU A 74 -5.26 -7.01 -1.00
C LEU A 74 -4.80 -6.79 -2.43
N ASN A 75 -5.37 -5.79 -3.09
CA ASN A 75 -4.93 -5.32 -4.40
C ASN A 75 -4.42 -3.90 -4.25
N ALA A 76 -3.15 -3.70 -4.56
CA ALA A 76 -2.53 -2.38 -4.58
C ALA A 76 -1.83 -2.14 -5.93
N THR A 77 -1.91 -0.91 -6.42
CA THR A 77 -1.26 -0.49 -7.65
C THR A 77 -0.22 0.59 -7.33
N VAL A 78 1.04 0.34 -7.63
CA VAL A 78 2.14 1.29 -7.54
C VAL A 78 2.32 1.92 -8.91
N LYS A 79 1.85 3.14 -9.10
CA LYS A 79 2.03 3.85 -10.38
C LYS A 79 3.46 4.35 -10.57
N LYS A 80 4.08 4.82 -9.50
CA LYS A 80 5.45 5.32 -9.47
C LYS A 80 6.02 5.38 -8.06
N GLY A 81 7.34 5.52 -7.98
CA GLY A 81 8.11 5.61 -6.76
C GLY A 81 8.37 4.23 -6.14
N THR A 82 8.61 4.22 -4.84
CA THR A 82 9.07 3.02 -4.14
C THR A 82 8.07 2.58 -3.07
N LEU A 83 7.78 1.28 -3.03
CA LEU A 83 6.92 0.66 -2.02
C LEU A 83 7.63 -0.55 -1.42
N GLY A 84 7.93 -0.50 -0.13
CA GLY A 84 8.31 -1.66 0.66
C GLY A 84 7.08 -2.39 1.17
N VAL A 85 7.09 -3.72 1.11
CA VAL A 85 6.00 -4.58 1.56
C VAL A 85 6.54 -5.70 2.41
N ILE A 86 6.03 -5.81 3.63
CA ILE A 86 6.17 -7.01 4.47
C ILE A 86 4.79 -7.65 4.56
N SER A 87 4.65 -8.81 3.92
CA SER A 87 3.37 -9.50 3.82
C SER A 87 2.92 -10.10 5.15
N GLY A 88 1.65 -9.90 5.48
CA GLY A 88 1.02 -10.36 6.71
C GLY A 88 0.37 -11.75 6.60
N LYS A 89 -0.68 -11.95 7.38
CA LYS A 89 -1.40 -13.24 7.47
C LYS A 89 -2.13 -13.60 6.17
N LEU A 90 -2.62 -12.60 5.43
CA LEU A 90 -3.43 -12.81 4.23
C LEU A 90 -2.68 -13.56 3.11
N SER A 91 -1.41 -13.23 2.87
CA SER A 91 -0.60 -13.89 1.83
C SER A 91 -0.27 -15.35 2.15
N LYS A 92 -0.31 -15.72 3.43
CA LYS A 92 -0.03 -17.09 3.90
C LYS A 92 -1.28 -17.96 3.83
N GLN A 93 -2.43 -17.41 4.25
CA GLN A 93 -3.71 -18.11 4.30
C GLN A 93 -4.35 -18.26 2.93
N SER A 94 -4.27 -17.22 2.09
CA SER A 94 -4.86 -17.21 0.75
C SER A 94 -3.80 -16.87 -0.30
N PRO A 95 -3.04 -17.86 -0.79
CA PRO A 95 -2.09 -17.68 -1.88
C PRO A 95 -2.77 -17.00 -3.08
N GLY A 96 -2.24 -15.86 -3.53
CA GLY A 96 -2.78 -15.10 -4.67
C GLY A 96 -3.86 -14.07 -4.32
N ALA A 97 -4.32 -14.01 -3.07
CA ALA A 97 -5.20 -12.95 -2.59
C ALA A 97 -4.50 -11.60 -2.42
N VAL A 98 -3.16 -11.60 -2.40
CA VAL A 98 -2.33 -10.40 -2.34
C VAL A 98 -1.67 -10.18 -3.69
N GLN A 99 -2.02 -9.07 -4.35
CA GLN A 99 -1.50 -8.68 -5.65
C GLN A 99 -1.06 -7.23 -5.66
N PHE A 100 0.13 -6.99 -6.19
CA PHE A 100 0.65 -5.67 -6.46
C PHE A 100 0.77 -5.47 -7.96
N ARG A 101 0.24 -4.37 -8.49
CA ARG A 101 0.35 -4.00 -9.90
C ARG A 101 1.29 -2.82 -10.05
N THR A 102 2.08 -2.85 -11.11
CA THR A 102 2.84 -1.71 -11.62
C THR A 102 2.42 -1.49 -13.08
N PRO A 103 2.76 -0.36 -13.72
CA PRO A 103 2.41 -0.13 -15.11
C PRO A 103 2.89 -1.23 -16.06
N THR A 104 3.98 -1.91 -15.73
CA THR A 104 4.65 -2.90 -16.58
C THR A 104 4.49 -4.34 -16.10
N SER A 105 3.98 -4.58 -14.89
CA SER A 105 4.01 -5.93 -14.28
C SER A 105 2.95 -6.13 -13.19
N ILE A 106 2.64 -7.40 -12.92
CA ILE A 106 1.78 -7.83 -11.81
C ILE A 106 2.59 -8.79 -10.93
N LEU A 107 2.64 -8.51 -9.64
CA LEU A 107 3.32 -9.31 -8.63
C LEU A 107 2.28 -9.99 -7.75
N GLY A 108 2.21 -11.32 -7.81
CA GLY A 108 1.46 -12.14 -6.85
C GLY A 108 2.34 -12.49 -5.65
N VAL A 109 1.85 -12.30 -4.43
CA VAL A 109 2.63 -12.51 -3.20
C VAL A 109 2.18 -13.78 -2.50
N ARG A 110 3.12 -14.72 -2.29
CA ARG A 110 2.94 -15.97 -1.54
C ARG A 110 3.83 -16.00 -0.29
N GLY A 111 3.85 -14.89 0.45
CA GLY A 111 4.68 -14.73 1.64
C GLY A 111 6.13 -14.40 1.32
N THR A 112 6.50 -13.13 1.49
CA THR A 112 7.88 -12.62 1.61
C THR A 112 7.85 -11.14 2.00
N GLU A 113 9.01 -10.60 2.34
CA GLU A 113 9.30 -9.17 2.26
C GLU A 113 9.87 -8.85 0.87
N PHE A 114 9.50 -7.71 0.30
CA PHE A 114 10.03 -7.25 -0.98
C PHE A 114 9.86 -5.73 -1.14
N VAL A 115 10.60 -5.16 -2.08
CA VAL A 115 10.52 -3.76 -2.46
C VAL A 115 10.13 -3.66 -3.93
N ILE A 116 9.14 -2.82 -4.23
CA ILE A 116 8.78 -2.42 -5.58
C ILE A 116 9.39 -1.04 -5.82
N ASP A 117 10.18 -0.90 -6.87
CA ASP A 117 10.63 0.40 -7.36
C ASP A 117 10.12 0.61 -8.79
N VAL A 118 9.28 1.62 -8.99
CA VAL A 118 8.72 1.99 -10.29
C VAL A 118 9.26 3.36 -10.63
N LYS A 119 10.24 3.39 -11.54
CA LYS A 119 10.73 4.64 -12.11
C LYS A 119 9.65 5.26 -13.00
N ASP A 120 9.57 6.59 -13.02
CA ASP A 120 8.78 7.29 -14.02
C ASP A 120 9.29 6.82 -15.40
N GLY A 121 8.39 6.25 -16.19
CA GLY A 121 8.69 5.85 -17.57
C GLY A 121 8.78 7.10 -18.43
N ASP A 122 9.88 7.24 -19.17
CA ASP A 122 10.02 8.21 -20.26
C ASP A 122 8.91 8.05 -21.32
#